data_AF-A0A6N7D7M9-F1
#
_entry.id   AF-A0A6N7D7M9-F1
#
_cell.length_a   1.000
_cell.length_b   1.000
_cell.length_c   1.000
_cell.angle_alpha   90.00
_cell.angle_beta   90.00
_cell.angle_gamma   90.00
#
_symmetry.space_group_name_H-M   'P 1'
#
loop_
_entity.id
_entity.type
_entity.pdbx_description
1 polymer ?
#
loop_
_entity_poly.entity_id
_entity_poly.type
_entity_poly.pdbx_seq_one_letter_code
_entity_poly.pdbx_strand_id
1 'polypeptide(L)'
;MAGPVGAVWFEPRPFRTVRLHVAIDPAFHGRWVTPRTLRFLAASARATGAIGVWAEPLPEHAPLVRRLGFQEAGSHHYLPLYVQSKDDDGAAHAA
;
A
#
# COMPACT_ATOMS: atom_id res chain seq x y z
N MET A 1 17.86 -22.81 11.55
CA MET A 1 17.22 -22.10 10.42
C MET A 1 16.15 -21.20 10.98
N ALA A 2 16.19 -19.90 10.72
CA ALA A 2 15.09 -19.02 11.12
C ALA A 2 13.89 -19.30 10.19
N GLY A 3 12.75 -19.68 10.76
CA GLY A 3 11.50 -19.85 10.02
C GLY A 3 10.94 -18.50 9.55
N PRO A 4 9.86 -18.50 8.75
CA PRO A 4 9.17 -17.26 8.39
C PRO A 4 8.69 -16.55 9.66
N VAL A 5 9.06 -15.28 9.80
CA VAL A 5 8.71 -14.41 10.96
C VAL A 5 7.33 -13.75 10.80
N GLY A 6 6.63 -14.06 9.71
CA GLY A 6 5.30 -13.57 9.43
C GLY A 6 4.88 -13.72 7.96
N ALA A 7 3.71 -13.18 7.65
CA ALA A 7 3.07 -13.22 6.34
C ALA A 7 2.46 -11.85 6.00
N VAL A 8 2.41 -11.55 4.70
CA VAL A 8 1.78 -10.36 4.13
C VAL A 8 0.99 -10.79 2.92
N TRP A 9 -0.26 -10.33 2.79
CA TRP A 9 -1.10 -10.67 1.66
C TRP A 9 -2.07 -9.53 1.31
N PHE A 10 -2.63 -9.61 0.10
CA PHE A 10 -3.64 -8.69 -0.39
C PHE A 10 -5.00 -9.37 -0.42
N GLU A 11 -6.01 -8.67 0.08
CA GLU A 11 -7.42 -9.02 -0.09
C GLU A 11 -8.01 -8.11 -1.17
N PRO A 12 -8.58 -8.65 -2.27
CA PRO A 12 -9.25 -7.85 -3.27
C PRO A 12 -10.42 -7.05 -2.69
N ARG A 13 -10.57 -5.81 -3.15
CA ARG A 13 -11.66 -4.89 -2.77
C ARG A 13 -12.32 -4.33 -4.03
N PRO A 14 -13.54 -3.76 -3.93
CA PRO A 14 -14.20 -3.09 -5.05
C PRO A 14 -13.31 -2.01 -5.70
N PHE A 15 -13.67 -1.63 -6.92
CA PHE A 15 -13.00 -0.55 -7.67
C PHE A 15 -11.51 -0.78 -7.90
N ARG A 16 -11.10 -2.03 -8.15
CA ARG A 16 -9.70 -2.40 -8.41
C ARG A 16 -8.76 -2.00 -7.26
N THR A 17 -9.23 -1.98 -6.02
CA THR A 17 -8.35 -1.73 -4.87
C THR A 17 -8.03 -3.02 -4.15
N VAL A 18 -7.00 -3.01 -3.30
CA VAL A 18 -6.67 -4.15 -2.42
C VAL A 18 -6.53 -3.67 -0.99
N ARG A 19 -6.88 -4.51 -0.02
CA ARG A 19 -6.54 -4.31 1.39
C ARG A 19 -5.27 -5.11 1.71
N LEU A 20 -4.28 -4.45 2.29
CA LEU A 20 -3.04 -5.05 2.76
C LEU A 20 -3.24 -5.61 4.17
N HIS A 21 -2.98 -6.91 4.32
CA HIS A 21 -2.96 -7.60 5.60
C HIS A 21 -1.55 -7.99 5.97
N VAL A 22 -1.23 -7.85 7.26
CA VAL A 22 0.11 -8.12 7.78
C VAL A 22 0.00 -8.85 9.10
N ALA A 23 0.55 -10.07 9.16
CA ALA A 23 0.66 -10.86 10.37
C ALA A 23 2.13 -11.17 10.61
N ILE A 24 2.78 -10.41 11.49
CA ILE A 24 4.20 -10.54 11.78
C ILE A 24 4.38 -10.71 13.29
N ASP A 25 5.36 -11.52 13.69
CA ASP A 25 5.74 -11.67 15.09
C ASP A 25 6.06 -10.29 15.71
N PRO A 26 5.49 -9.96 16.88
CA PRO A 26 5.73 -8.71 17.60
C PRO A 26 7.21 -8.32 17.76
N ALA A 27 8.11 -9.28 17.92
CA ALA A 27 9.55 -9.03 18.02
C ALA A 27 10.16 -8.40 16.75
N PHE A 28 9.43 -8.40 15.65
CA PHE A 28 9.83 -7.86 14.35
C PHE A 28 8.94 -6.69 13.89
N HIS A 29 8.00 -6.23 14.73
CA HIS A 29 7.23 -5.01 14.46
C HIS A 29 8.18 -3.82 14.31
N GLY A 30 7.97 -2.99 13.29
CA GLY A 30 8.86 -1.88 12.93
C GLY A 30 10.10 -2.22 12.08
N ARG A 31 10.57 -3.48 12.05
CA ARG A 31 11.68 -3.88 11.16
C ARG A 31 11.23 -4.18 9.73
N TRP A 32 9.97 -4.60 9.59
CA TRP A 32 9.42 -4.96 8.28
C TRP A 32 8.86 -3.74 7.52
N VAL A 33 8.43 -2.68 8.21
CA VAL A 33 7.89 -1.45 7.59
C VAL A 33 9.05 -0.54 7.17
N THR A 34 9.61 -0.81 6.00
CA THR A 34 10.69 -0.02 5.42
C THR A 34 10.22 0.60 4.10
N PRO A 35 10.86 1.69 3.64
CA PRO A 35 10.58 2.20 2.30
C PRO A 35 10.72 1.14 1.19
N ARG A 36 11.67 0.20 1.36
CA ARG A 36 11.92 -0.86 0.38
C ARG A 36 10.79 -1.89 0.32
N THR A 37 10.35 -2.38 1.48
CA THR A 37 9.28 -3.39 1.56
C THR A 37 7.94 -2.81 1.09
N LEU A 38 7.65 -1.55 1.39
CA LEU A 38 6.43 -0.91 0.89
C LEU A 38 6.47 -0.65 -0.63
N ARG A 39 7.62 -0.26 -1.19
CA ARG A 39 7.77 -0.16 -2.66
C ARG A 39 7.55 -1.51 -3.33
N PHE A 40 8.07 -2.58 -2.74
CA PHE A 40 7.82 -3.94 -3.22
C PHE A 40 6.33 -4.27 -3.17
N LEU A 41 5.64 -4.00 -2.05
CA LEU A 41 4.20 -4.24 -1.92
C LEU A 41 3.37 -3.42 -2.92
N ALA A 42 3.73 -2.15 -3.13
CA ALA A 42 3.09 -1.30 -4.13
C ALA A 42 3.29 -1.84 -5.55
N ALA A 43 4.48 -2.32 -5.89
CA ALA A 43 4.76 -2.95 -7.19
C ALA A 43 3.97 -4.25 -7.37
N SER A 44 3.91 -5.09 -6.33
CA SER A 44 3.14 -6.34 -6.34
C SER A 44 1.64 -6.08 -6.52
N ALA A 45 1.08 -5.08 -5.84
CA ALA A 45 -0.32 -4.68 -6.02
C ALA A 45 -0.59 -4.10 -7.42
N ARG A 46 0.35 -3.33 -7.99
CA ARG A 46 0.23 -2.87 -9.39
C ARG A 46 0.21 -4.03 -10.38
N ALA A 47 1.05 -5.04 -10.17
CA ALA A 47 1.11 -6.22 -11.03
C ALA A 47 -0.21 -7.02 -11.04
N THR A 48 -1.05 -6.91 -10.00
CA THR A 48 -2.39 -7.50 -9.98
C THR A 48 -3.47 -6.60 -10.61
N GLY A 49 -3.09 -5.47 -11.22
CA GLY A 49 -4.02 -4.48 -11.78
C GLY A 49 -4.71 -3.60 -10.73
N ALA A 50 -4.22 -3.58 -9.48
CA ALA A 50 -4.80 -2.76 -8.44
C ALA A 50 -4.43 -1.28 -8.64
N ILE A 51 -5.38 -0.39 -8.42
CA ILE A 51 -5.21 1.06 -8.54
C ILE A 51 -4.85 1.74 -7.21
N GLY A 52 -4.99 1.03 -6.11
CA GLY A 52 -4.75 1.55 -4.77
C GLY A 52 -4.69 0.46 -3.71
N VAL A 53 -4.02 0.78 -2.59
CA VAL A 53 -3.87 -0.10 -1.43
C VAL A 53 -4.47 0.56 -0.20
N TRP A 54 -5.37 -0.16 0.48
CA TRP A 54 -5.90 0.19 1.78
C TRP A 54 -5.12 -0.55 2.87
N ALA A 55 -4.77 0.14 3.95
CA ALA A 55 -4.15 -0.44 5.12
C ALA A 55 -4.76 0.15 6.39
N GLU A 56 -4.82 -0.63 7.45
CA GLU A 56 -5.16 -0.17 8.79
C GLU A 56 -3.92 -0.35 9.67
N PRO A 57 -3.04 0.67 9.75
CA PRO A 57 -1.84 0.57 10.55
C PRO A 57 -2.20 0.53 12.03
N LEU A 58 -1.42 -0.22 12.82
CA LEU A 58 -1.42 -0.03 14.27
C LEU A 58 -1.07 1.44 14.59
N PRO A 59 -1.58 2.01 15.70
CA PRO A 59 -1.34 3.41 16.06
C PRO A 59 0.15 3.80 16.05
N GLU A 60 1.05 2.93 16.54
CA GLU A 60 2.49 3.18 16.51
C GLU A 60 3.10 3.26 15.10
N HIS A 61 2.43 2.69 14.09
CA HIS A 61 2.88 2.65 12.70
C HIS A 61 2.30 3.78 11.83
N ALA A 62 1.31 4.54 12.33
CA ALA A 62 0.66 5.63 11.60
C ALA A 62 1.66 6.69 11.08
N PRO A 63 2.65 7.18 11.87
CA PRO A 63 3.62 8.16 11.37
C PRO A 63 4.51 7.62 10.24
N LEU A 64 4.83 6.31 10.29
CA LEU A 64 5.64 5.64 9.28
C LEU A 64 4.89 5.55 7.96
N VAL A 65 3.64 5.06 7.96
CA VAL A 65 2.88 4.92 6.71
C VAL A 65 2.58 6.27 6.05
N ARG A 66 2.32 7.33 6.85
CA ARG A 66 2.13 8.70 6.33
C ARG A 66 3.37 9.22 5.60
N ARG A 67 4.57 9.05 6.20
CA ARG A 67 5.85 9.40 5.54
C ARG A 67 6.09 8.65 4.24
N LEU A 68 5.43 7.51 4.07
CA LEU A 68 5.59 6.61 2.94
C LEU A 68 4.52 6.83 1.85
N GLY A 69 3.71 7.88 1.99
CA GLY A 69 2.77 8.34 0.97
C GLY A 69 1.34 7.82 1.14
N PHE A 70 1.06 7.09 2.22
CA PHE A 70 -0.34 6.78 2.56
C PHE A 70 -1.05 8.04 3.04
N GLN A 71 -2.24 8.26 2.52
CA GLN A 71 -3.15 9.33 2.88
C GLN A 71 -4.19 8.79 3.86
N GLU A 72 -4.61 9.61 4.83
CA GLU A 72 -5.69 9.22 5.73
C GLU A 72 -7.04 9.29 5.03
N ALA A 73 -7.85 8.25 5.22
CA ALA A 73 -9.19 8.11 4.67
C ALA A 73 -10.08 7.46 5.74
N GLY A 74 -10.57 8.27 6.67
CA GLY A 74 -11.32 7.81 7.84
C GLY A 74 -10.42 7.03 8.81
N SER A 75 -10.85 5.84 9.24
CA SER A 75 -10.02 4.93 10.07
C SER A 75 -8.93 4.19 9.28
N HIS A 76 -8.88 4.38 7.96
CA HIS A 76 -7.97 3.66 7.09
C HIS A 76 -6.94 4.60 6.48
N HIS A 77 -5.86 4.00 5.99
CA HIS A 77 -4.82 4.65 5.23
C HIS A 77 -4.87 4.13 3.78
N TYR A 78 -4.83 5.03 2.82
CA TYR A 78 -4.90 4.73 1.39
C TYR A 78 -3.63 5.16 0.68
N LEU A 79 -3.01 4.25 -0.07
CA LEU A 79 -1.91 4.54 -0.97
C LEU A 79 -2.41 4.45 -2.42
N PRO A 80 -2.57 5.58 -3.13
CA PRO A 80 -2.84 5.55 -4.57
C PRO A 80 -1.64 4.95 -5.32
N LEU A 81 -1.90 3.95 -6.17
CA LEU A 81 -0.85 3.31 -6.98
C LEU A 81 -0.72 3.94 -8.36
N TYR A 82 -1.80 4.52 -8.87
CA TYR A 82 -1.79 5.45 -10.00
C TYR A 82 -1.81 6.85 -9.42
N VAL A 83 -0.67 7.54 -9.55
CA VAL A 83 -0.75 9.00 -9.60
C VAL A 83 -1.26 9.26 -11.01
N GLN A 84 -2.47 9.82 -11.14
CA GLN A 84 -2.87 10.41 -12.41
C GLN A 84 -1.76 11.39 -12.75
N SER A 85 -0.94 11.10 -13.78
CA SER A 85 0.02 12.10 -14.23
C SER A 85 -0.83 13.30 -14.59
N LYS A 86 -0.45 14.49 -14.11
CA LYS A 86 -1.12 15.74 -14.44
C LYS A 86 -1.02 16.08 -15.95
N ASP A 87 -0.43 15.18 -16.74
CA ASP A 87 -0.19 15.32 -18.18
C ASP A 87 -1.25 14.68 -19.09
N ASP A 88 -2.25 13.96 -18.56
CA ASP A 88 -3.29 13.31 -19.40
C ASP A 88 -4.50 14.20 -19.74
N ASP A 89 -4.54 15.46 -19.30
CA ASP A 89 -5.59 16.41 -19.70
C ASP A 89 -5.37 17.00 -21.11
N GLY A 90 -4.33 16.58 -21.84
CA GLY A 90 -3.91 17.19 -23.11
C GLY A 90 -4.30 16.50 -24.42
N ALA A 91 -4.91 15.30 -24.40
CA ALA A 91 -5.00 14.48 -25.63
C ALA A 91 -6.40 13.90 -25.94
N ALA A 92 -7.49 14.62 -25.61
CA ALA A 92 -8.84 14.15 -25.92
C ALA A 92 -9.77 15.19 -26.58
N HIS A 93 -9.25 16.26 -27.18
CA HIS A 93 -10.06 17.24 -27.93
C HIS A 93 -9.40 17.71 -29.24
N ALA A 94 -8.99 16.76 -30.08
CA ALA A 94 -8.77 17.00 -31.51
C ALA A 94 -8.86 15.69 -32.30
N ALA A 95 -10.08 15.27 -32.64
CA ALA A 95 -10.40 14.48 -33.83
C ALA A 95 -11.92 14.52 -34.07
#